data_AF-A0A0J7YPK0-F1
#
_entry.id   AF-A0A0J7YPK0-F1
#
_cell.length_a   1.000
_cell.length_b   1.000
_cell.length_c   1.000
_cell.angle_alpha   90.00
_cell.angle_beta   90.00
_cell.angle_gamma   90.00
#
_symmetry.space_group_name_H-M   'P 1'
#
loop_
_entity.id
_entity.type
_entity.pdbx_description
1 polymer ?
#
loop_
_entity_poly.entity_id
_entity_poly.type
_entity_poly.pdbx_seq_one_letter_code
_entity_poly.pdbx_strand_id
1 'polypeptide(L)'
;RPTLLTKAIEAGKNIYCEKPIATNFEEALKVVQLANAKGVKHGTVQDKLFLPGLKKLAFLRDSGFFGRMLSVRGEFGYWVFEGGWQEAQRPSWNYRSEDGGGIILDMICHWRYVLDNLFGDIESVMCIGNTDIPERYDENGKKYKATADDSAYATFRLKGGVIAHINMSWVTRVYRDDLVTFQVDGTHGSAVAGLTDCMIQARQATPRPIWNPDEKRNHN
;
A
#
# COMPACT_ATOMS: atom_id res chain seq x y z
N ARG A 1 11.80 -5.12 -15.47
CA ARG A 1 12.25 -6.21 -16.38
C ARG A 1 13.68 -6.62 -15.99
N PRO A 2 13.85 -7.73 -15.26
CA PRO A 2 15.12 -8.09 -14.63
C PRO A 2 16.25 -8.31 -15.65
N THR A 3 15.94 -8.87 -16.83
CA THR A 3 16.91 -9.10 -17.91
C THR A 3 17.58 -7.82 -18.42
N LEU A 4 16.84 -6.71 -18.51
CA LEU A 4 17.41 -5.41 -18.90
C LEU A 4 18.29 -4.83 -17.79
N LEU A 5 17.90 -5.00 -16.53
CA LEU A 5 18.69 -4.58 -15.38
C LEU A 5 20.03 -5.32 -15.35
N THR A 6 20.01 -6.64 -15.50
CA THR A 6 21.21 -7.48 -15.55
C THR A 6 22.18 -7.00 -16.64
N LYS A 7 21.70 -6.79 -17.87
CA LYS A 7 22.56 -6.31 -18.98
C LYS A 7 23.18 -4.94 -18.68
N ALA A 8 22.41 -4.02 -18.09
CA ALA A 8 22.93 -2.70 -17.72
C ALA A 8 24.01 -2.79 -16.63
N ILE A 9 23.78 -3.62 -15.61
CA ILE A 9 24.74 -3.86 -14.53
C ILE A 9 26.03 -4.51 -15.06
N GLU A 10 25.91 -5.52 -15.92
CA GLU A 10 27.07 -6.20 -16.54
C GLU A 10 27.91 -5.23 -17.38
N ALA A 11 27.27 -4.25 -18.01
CA ALA A 11 27.91 -3.17 -18.75
C ALA A 11 28.44 -2.02 -17.84
N GLY A 12 28.44 -2.18 -16.52
CA GLY A 12 28.95 -1.21 -15.55
C GLY A 12 28.12 0.06 -15.44
N LYS A 13 26.82 0.01 -15.75
CA LYS A 13 25.92 1.18 -15.68
C LYS A 13 25.23 1.24 -14.33
N ASN A 14 25.11 2.45 -13.78
CA ASN A 14 24.20 2.70 -12.67
C ASN A 14 22.76 2.50 -13.16
N ILE A 15 21.89 1.98 -12.29
CA ILE A 15 20.50 1.64 -12.65
C ILE A 15 19.49 2.36 -11.76
N TYR A 16 18.37 2.76 -12.36
CA TYR A 16 17.17 3.22 -11.67
C TYR A 16 15.95 2.68 -12.40
N CYS A 17 14.98 2.09 -11.70
CA CYS A 17 13.83 1.46 -12.34
C CYS A 17 12.52 1.59 -11.57
N GLU A 18 11.42 1.47 -12.30
CA GLU A 18 10.07 1.32 -11.76
C GLU A 18 9.88 -0.02 -11.02
N LYS A 19 8.86 -0.06 -10.16
CA LYS A 19 8.44 -1.27 -9.45
C LYS A 19 7.57 -2.18 -10.33
N PRO A 20 7.53 -3.50 -10.06
CA PRO A 20 8.52 -4.25 -9.30
C PRO A 20 9.79 -4.51 -10.13
N ILE A 21 10.93 -4.75 -9.46
CA ILE A 21 12.21 -4.97 -10.15
C ILE A 21 12.26 -6.31 -10.92
N ALA A 22 11.51 -7.31 -10.47
CA ALA A 22 11.32 -8.63 -11.08
C ALA A 22 9.91 -9.17 -10.78
N THR A 23 9.54 -10.29 -11.40
CA THR A 23 8.24 -10.96 -11.20
C THR A 23 8.26 -12.00 -10.07
N ASN A 24 9.44 -12.38 -9.58
CA ASN A 24 9.62 -13.25 -8.41
C ASN A 24 10.80 -12.78 -7.54
N PHE A 25 10.85 -13.28 -6.32
CA PHE A 25 11.83 -12.88 -5.31
C PHE A 25 13.26 -13.30 -5.68
N GLU A 26 13.43 -14.51 -6.20
CA GLU A 26 14.73 -15.10 -6.52
C GLU A 26 15.44 -14.30 -7.63
N GLU A 27 14.72 -13.88 -8.65
CA GLU A 27 15.22 -13.01 -9.72
C GLU A 27 15.55 -11.62 -9.19
N ALA A 28 14.67 -11.02 -8.38
CA ALA A 28 14.92 -9.73 -7.75
C ALA A 28 16.21 -9.77 -6.92
N LEU A 29 16.40 -10.82 -6.12
CA LEU A 29 17.58 -11.01 -5.28
C LEU A 29 18.86 -11.18 -6.11
N LYS A 30 18.80 -11.96 -7.20
CA LYS A 30 19.95 -12.12 -8.13
C LYS A 30 20.38 -10.78 -8.73
N VAL A 31 19.43 -9.93 -9.14
CA VAL A 31 19.74 -8.60 -9.68
C VAL A 31 20.43 -7.73 -8.64
N VAL A 32 19.93 -7.72 -7.39
CA VAL A 32 20.52 -6.96 -6.28
C VAL A 32 21.94 -7.46 -5.96
N GLN A 33 22.14 -8.78 -5.86
CA GLN A 33 23.44 -9.38 -5.61
C GLN A 33 24.45 -9.03 -6.71
N LEU A 34 24.03 -9.09 -7.98
CA LEU A 34 24.87 -8.72 -9.11
C LEU A 34 25.25 -7.23 -9.08
N ALA A 35 24.29 -6.34 -8.81
CA ALA A 35 24.55 -4.91 -8.71
C ALA A 35 25.56 -4.59 -7.60
N ASN A 36 25.41 -5.24 -6.44
CA ASN A 36 26.35 -5.14 -5.32
C ASN A 36 27.75 -5.67 -5.70
N ALA A 37 27.84 -6.84 -6.32
CA ALA A 37 29.11 -7.44 -6.73
C ALA A 37 29.87 -6.60 -7.76
N LYS A 38 29.15 -5.91 -8.66
CA LYS A 38 29.73 -4.98 -9.64
C LYS A 38 30.04 -3.59 -9.09
N GLY A 39 29.57 -3.27 -7.88
CA GLY A 39 29.79 -1.96 -7.25
C GLY A 39 29.06 -0.78 -7.92
N VAL A 40 28.08 -1.05 -8.80
CA VAL A 40 27.27 -0.01 -9.44
C VAL A 40 26.27 0.59 -8.45
N LYS A 41 25.91 1.86 -8.61
CA LYS A 41 24.80 2.45 -7.86
C LYS A 41 23.48 1.96 -8.45
N HIS A 42 22.54 1.62 -7.58
CA HIS A 42 21.24 1.08 -7.97
C HIS A 42 20.14 1.65 -7.09
N GLY A 43 18.95 1.83 -7.67
CA GLY A 43 17.76 2.31 -6.96
C GLY A 43 16.46 1.90 -7.64
N THR A 44 15.37 1.93 -6.89
CA THR A 44 14.02 1.65 -7.37
C THR A 44 13.02 2.65 -6.78
N VAL A 45 11.95 2.93 -7.51
CA VAL A 45 10.94 3.92 -7.13
C VAL A 45 10.22 3.52 -5.83
N GLN A 46 10.11 4.45 -4.88
CA GLN A 46 9.35 4.32 -3.62
C GLN A 46 8.39 5.50 -3.44
N ASP A 47 7.56 5.71 -4.45
CA ASP A 47 6.70 6.88 -4.62
C ASP A 47 5.78 7.21 -3.43
N LYS A 48 5.22 6.19 -2.74
CA LYS A 48 4.26 6.42 -1.65
C LYS A 48 4.89 7.17 -0.48
N LEU A 49 6.18 6.98 -0.19
CA LEU A 49 6.89 7.70 0.88
C LEU A 49 6.95 9.22 0.66
N PHE A 50 6.75 9.67 -0.58
CA PHE A 50 6.81 11.07 -0.94
C PHE A 50 5.43 11.74 -0.96
N LEU A 51 4.35 10.99 -0.70
CA LEU A 51 3.02 11.56 -0.49
C LEU A 51 3.05 12.52 0.71
N PRO A 52 2.54 13.75 0.58
CA PRO A 52 2.56 14.72 1.67
C PRO A 52 1.90 14.20 2.96
N GLY A 53 0.83 13.40 2.86
CA GLY A 53 0.20 12.76 4.03
C GLY A 53 1.15 11.83 4.80
N LEU A 54 1.88 10.97 4.08
CA LEU A 54 2.86 10.07 4.71
C LEU A 54 4.10 10.81 5.25
N LYS A 55 4.52 11.88 4.60
CA LYS A 55 5.55 12.78 5.14
C LYS A 55 5.11 13.46 6.44
N LYS A 56 3.84 13.86 6.54
CA LYS A 56 3.27 14.40 7.79
C LYS A 56 3.27 13.34 8.89
N LEU A 57 2.93 12.08 8.59
CA LEU A 57 3.06 10.98 9.56
C LEU A 57 4.51 10.76 10.03
N ALA A 58 5.48 10.80 9.11
CA ALA A 58 6.90 10.72 9.45
C ALA A 58 7.30 11.85 10.40
N PHE A 59 6.90 13.09 10.11
CA PHE A 59 7.13 14.24 10.98
C PHE A 59 6.52 14.06 12.38
N LEU A 60 5.30 13.54 12.49
CA LEU A 60 4.65 13.28 13.77
C LEU A 60 5.39 12.20 14.58
N ARG A 61 5.89 11.15 13.92
CA ARG A 61 6.74 10.15 14.56
C ARG A 61 8.03 10.79 15.07
N ASP A 62 8.74 11.52 14.21
CA ASP A 62 10.07 12.06 14.52
C ASP A 62 10.01 13.15 15.61
N SER A 63 8.89 13.87 15.71
CA SER A 63 8.63 14.84 16.79
C SER A 63 8.16 14.20 18.11
N GLY A 64 7.93 12.89 18.15
CA GLY A 64 7.47 12.17 19.34
C GLY A 64 5.98 12.33 19.64
N PHE A 65 5.18 12.87 18.70
CA PHE A 65 3.74 13.11 18.88
C PHE A 65 2.98 11.87 19.35
N PHE A 66 3.28 10.71 18.76
CA PHE A 66 2.59 9.45 19.09
C PHE A 66 2.99 8.91 20.47
N GLY A 67 4.11 9.37 21.07
CA GLY A 67 4.78 8.64 22.14
C GLY A 67 5.22 7.28 21.61
N ARG A 68 4.65 6.19 22.14
CA ARG A 68 4.83 4.85 21.57
C ARG A 68 3.68 4.54 20.62
N MET A 69 3.99 4.20 19.36
CA MET A 69 3.00 3.71 18.41
C MET A 69 2.44 2.36 18.86
N LEU A 70 1.15 2.15 18.65
CA LEU A 70 0.41 0.97 19.09
C LEU A 70 -0.12 0.15 17.91
N SER A 71 -0.77 0.82 16.95
CA SER A 71 -1.35 0.16 15.78
C SER A 71 -1.42 1.08 14.57
N VAL A 72 -1.47 0.47 13.39
CA VAL A 72 -1.71 1.15 12.12
C VAL A 72 -2.92 0.50 11.43
N ARG A 73 -3.84 1.32 10.92
CA ARG A 73 -4.93 0.88 10.04
C ARG A 73 -4.80 1.56 8.70
N GLY A 74 -4.71 0.78 7.63
CA GLY A 74 -4.69 1.24 6.26
C GLY A 74 -5.98 0.85 5.54
N GLU A 75 -6.57 1.79 4.82
CA GLU A 75 -7.67 1.54 3.89
C GLU A 75 -7.24 2.05 2.53
N PHE A 76 -7.21 1.15 1.54
CA PHE A 76 -6.75 1.47 0.20
C PHE A 76 -7.76 1.06 -0.87
N GLY A 77 -7.87 1.92 -1.88
CA GLY A 77 -8.51 1.57 -3.14
C GLY A 77 -9.92 2.15 -3.28
N TYR A 78 -10.51 1.88 -4.42
CA TYR A 78 -11.71 2.55 -4.91
C TYR A 78 -12.36 1.67 -5.96
N TRP A 79 -13.59 1.98 -6.34
CA TRP A 79 -14.32 1.17 -7.31
C TRP A 79 -13.73 1.38 -8.70
N VAL A 80 -13.04 0.37 -9.22
CA VAL A 80 -12.64 0.34 -10.63
C VAL A 80 -13.76 -0.30 -11.43
N PHE A 81 -14.35 0.49 -12.32
CA PHE A 81 -15.47 0.04 -13.14
C PHE A 81 -15.11 -1.21 -13.91
N GLU A 82 -16.11 -2.06 -14.08
CA GLU A 82 -16.00 -3.36 -14.75
C GLU A 82 -15.80 -3.20 -16.26
N GLY A 83 -16.05 -2.02 -16.82
CA GLY A 83 -15.85 -1.70 -18.24
C GLY A 83 -17.11 -1.83 -19.11
N GLY A 84 -18.22 -2.37 -18.56
CA GLY A 84 -19.45 -2.61 -19.33
C GLY A 84 -20.28 -1.36 -19.64
N TRP A 85 -20.44 -0.48 -18.64
CA TRP A 85 -21.23 0.76 -18.77
C TRP A 85 -20.38 2.03 -18.69
N GLN A 86 -19.24 1.93 -18.02
CA GLN A 86 -18.26 2.99 -17.84
C GLN A 86 -16.88 2.39 -18.05
N GLU A 87 -15.99 3.18 -18.66
CA GLU A 87 -14.61 2.79 -18.92
C GLU A 87 -13.85 2.50 -17.60
N ALA A 88 -13.03 1.45 -17.61
CA ALA A 88 -12.23 1.09 -16.45
C ALA A 88 -11.06 2.07 -16.28
N GLN A 89 -10.84 2.56 -15.05
CA GLN A 89 -9.77 3.52 -14.76
C GLN A 89 -8.36 2.90 -14.72
N ARG A 90 -8.24 1.58 -14.82
CA ARG A 90 -6.97 0.84 -14.76
C ARG A 90 -6.89 -0.16 -15.91
N PRO A 91 -5.69 -0.37 -16.49
CA PRO A 91 -5.50 -1.34 -17.56
C PRO A 91 -5.95 -2.75 -17.18
N SER A 92 -6.50 -3.47 -18.14
CA SER A 92 -7.17 -4.76 -17.96
C SER A 92 -6.22 -5.88 -17.50
N TRP A 93 -4.92 -5.78 -17.82
CA TRP A 93 -3.90 -6.75 -17.38
C TRP A 93 -3.80 -6.87 -15.85
N ASN A 94 -4.17 -5.81 -15.11
CA ASN A 94 -4.17 -5.84 -13.65
C ASN A 94 -5.13 -6.87 -13.05
N TYR A 95 -6.14 -7.30 -13.82
CA TYR A 95 -7.18 -8.23 -13.38
C TYR A 95 -6.99 -9.64 -13.96
N ARG A 96 -5.84 -9.90 -14.61
CA ARG A 96 -5.46 -11.20 -15.18
C ARG A 96 -4.17 -11.69 -14.55
N SER A 97 -4.26 -12.77 -13.78
CA SER A 97 -3.12 -13.37 -13.07
C SER A 97 -2.01 -13.84 -14.02
N GLU A 98 -2.39 -14.35 -15.19
CA GLU A 98 -1.48 -14.80 -16.25
C GLU A 98 -0.63 -13.67 -16.84
N ASP A 99 -1.07 -12.41 -16.70
CA ASP A 99 -0.36 -11.22 -17.15
C ASP A 99 0.42 -10.53 -16.01
N GLY A 100 0.44 -11.12 -14.81
CA GLY A 100 1.05 -10.53 -13.61
C GLY A 100 0.15 -9.51 -12.90
N GLY A 101 -1.17 -9.57 -13.12
CA GLY A 101 -2.16 -8.84 -12.33
C GLY A 101 -2.32 -9.38 -10.91
N GLY A 102 -2.94 -8.59 -10.04
CA GLY A 102 -3.20 -8.93 -8.63
C GLY A 102 -2.92 -7.77 -7.68
N ILE A 103 -3.91 -7.42 -6.86
CA ILE A 103 -3.78 -6.31 -5.89
C ILE A 103 -2.75 -6.62 -4.80
N ILE A 104 -2.59 -7.88 -4.40
CA ILE A 104 -1.57 -8.33 -3.44
C ILE A 104 -0.18 -8.01 -3.99
N LEU A 105 0.11 -8.46 -5.21
CA LEU A 105 1.41 -8.26 -5.85
C LEU A 105 1.70 -6.76 -6.05
N ASP A 106 0.69 -6.00 -6.50
CA ASP A 106 0.81 -4.56 -6.73
C ASP A 106 1.06 -3.79 -5.43
N MET A 107 0.19 -3.99 -4.43
CA MET A 107 0.10 -3.11 -3.27
C MET A 107 0.95 -3.56 -2.08
N ILE A 108 1.13 -4.86 -1.82
CA ILE A 108 2.03 -5.29 -0.74
C ILE A 108 3.49 -4.88 -1.05
N CYS A 109 3.86 -4.79 -2.32
CA CYS A 109 5.14 -4.21 -2.73
C CYS A 109 5.31 -2.77 -2.22
N HIS A 110 4.24 -1.96 -2.23
CA HIS A 110 4.21 -0.63 -1.64
C HIS A 110 4.22 -0.66 -0.11
N TRP A 111 3.41 -1.52 0.49
CA TRP A 111 3.29 -1.61 1.95
C TRP A 111 4.59 -2.05 2.62
N ARG A 112 5.40 -2.84 1.94
CA ARG A 112 6.72 -3.23 2.46
C ARG A 112 7.54 -2.02 2.89
N TYR A 113 7.76 -1.07 1.98
CA TYR A 113 8.60 0.08 2.30
C TYR A 113 7.87 1.13 3.12
N VAL A 114 6.54 1.27 2.99
CA VAL A 114 5.76 2.21 3.82
C VAL A 114 5.84 1.80 5.28
N LEU A 115 5.63 0.52 5.59
CA LEU A 115 5.65 0.01 6.96
C LEU A 115 7.06 0.06 7.56
N ASP A 116 8.06 -0.49 6.85
CA ASP A 116 9.46 -0.49 7.30
C ASP A 116 9.95 0.92 7.64
N ASN A 117 9.66 1.91 6.78
CA ASN A 117 10.20 3.26 6.94
C ASN A 117 9.40 4.15 7.90
N LEU A 118 8.12 3.88 8.15
CA LEU A 118 7.30 4.75 9.02
C LEU A 118 7.04 4.14 10.39
N PHE A 119 6.83 2.84 10.49
CA PHE A 119 6.25 2.22 11.68
C PHE A 119 7.13 1.13 12.30
N GLY A 120 7.98 0.49 11.50
CA GLY A 120 8.93 -0.54 11.92
C GLY A 120 9.01 -1.67 10.91
N ASP A 121 10.16 -2.37 10.88
CA ASP A 121 10.41 -3.49 9.97
C ASP A 121 9.31 -4.56 10.07
N ILE A 122 8.81 -5.05 8.93
CA ILE A 122 7.85 -6.15 8.89
C ILE A 122 8.52 -7.46 9.33
N GLU A 123 7.96 -8.12 10.34
CA GLU A 123 8.41 -9.43 10.83
C GLU A 123 7.61 -10.60 10.22
N SER A 124 6.30 -10.42 10.02
CA SER A 124 5.42 -11.45 9.46
C SER A 124 4.14 -10.85 8.88
N VAL A 125 3.50 -11.58 7.96
CA VAL A 125 2.22 -11.20 7.34
C VAL A 125 1.25 -12.39 7.31
N MET A 126 -0.02 -12.12 7.58
CA MET A 126 -1.15 -12.98 7.24
C MET A 126 -2.00 -12.23 6.21
N CYS A 127 -2.27 -12.84 5.06
CA CYS A 127 -3.00 -12.19 3.97
C CYS A 127 -3.97 -13.17 3.32
N ILE A 128 -5.16 -12.68 2.97
CA ILE A 128 -6.13 -13.38 2.13
C ILE A 128 -6.56 -12.46 1.00
N GLY A 129 -6.61 -12.99 -0.22
CA GLY A 129 -7.09 -12.31 -1.41
C GLY A 129 -8.35 -12.97 -1.95
N ASN A 130 -9.13 -12.23 -2.74
CA ASN A 130 -10.29 -12.74 -3.46
C ASN A 130 -10.43 -12.06 -4.84
N THR A 131 -11.06 -12.76 -5.77
CA THR A 131 -11.57 -12.18 -7.02
C THR A 131 -13.07 -11.94 -6.84
N ASP A 132 -13.46 -10.70 -6.56
CA ASP A 132 -14.85 -10.33 -6.31
C ASP A 132 -15.65 -10.19 -7.61
N ILE A 133 -15.02 -9.66 -8.66
CA ILE A 133 -15.66 -9.45 -9.97
C ILE A 133 -15.12 -10.48 -10.97
N PRO A 134 -15.88 -11.54 -11.32
CA PRO A 134 -15.38 -12.64 -12.13
C PRO A 134 -15.25 -12.29 -13.63
N GLU A 135 -15.95 -11.26 -14.12
CA GLU A 135 -15.92 -10.84 -15.52
C GLU A 135 -15.78 -9.32 -15.62
N ARG A 136 -14.87 -8.87 -16.51
CA ARG A 136 -14.61 -7.46 -16.82
C ARG A 136 -14.51 -7.26 -18.32
N TYR A 137 -14.45 -6.02 -18.78
CA TYR A 137 -14.26 -5.65 -20.19
C TYR A 137 -12.89 -5.02 -20.39
N ASP A 138 -12.21 -5.38 -21.47
CA ASP A 138 -10.90 -4.83 -21.83
C ASP A 138 -11.04 -3.43 -22.46
N GLU A 139 -9.90 -2.83 -22.80
CA GLU A 139 -9.79 -1.50 -23.40
C GLU A 139 -10.47 -1.41 -24.78
N ASN A 140 -10.82 -2.54 -25.41
CA ASN A 140 -11.56 -2.62 -26.67
C ASN A 140 -13.05 -3.00 -26.46
N GLY A 141 -13.53 -3.05 -25.22
CA GLY A 141 -14.90 -3.42 -24.89
C GLY A 141 -15.19 -4.93 -25.01
N LYS A 142 -14.16 -5.78 -25.03
CA LYS A 142 -14.33 -7.24 -25.06
C LYS A 142 -14.35 -7.80 -23.64
N LYS A 143 -15.36 -8.63 -23.33
CA LYS A 143 -15.42 -9.37 -22.06
C LYS A 143 -14.24 -10.32 -21.91
N TYR A 144 -13.68 -10.39 -20.70
CA TYR A 144 -12.72 -11.39 -20.28
C TYR A 144 -13.01 -11.84 -18.84
N LYS A 145 -12.56 -13.06 -18.51
CA LYS A 145 -12.61 -13.58 -17.15
C LYS A 145 -11.50 -12.94 -16.32
N ALA A 146 -11.83 -12.29 -15.22
CA ALA A 146 -10.84 -11.85 -14.26
C ALA A 146 -10.34 -13.06 -13.47
N THR A 147 -9.02 -13.20 -13.38
CA THR A 147 -8.34 -14.32 -12.71
C THR A 147 -7.43 -13.88 -11.58
N ALA A 148 -7.12 -12.58 -11.50
CA ALA A 148 -6.32 -12.01 -10.42
C ALA A 148 -7.20 -11.64 -9.21
N ASP A 149 -6.56 -11.56 -8.04
CA ASP A 149 -7.16 -10.95 -6.85
C ASP A 149 -7.38 -9.44 -7.06
N ASP A 150 -8.61 -8.97 -6.85
CA ASP A 150 -8.97 -7.55 -6.91
C ASP A 150 -9.34 -6.95 -5.55
N SER A 151 -9.39 -7.79 -4.51
CA SER A 151 -9.48 -7.42 -3.10
C SER A 151 -8.55 -8.27 -2.24
N ALA A 152 -7.95 -7.66 -1.21
CA ALA A 152 -7.13 -8.36 -0.23
C ALA A 152 -7.16 -7.71 1.16
N TYR A 153 -6.92 -8.54 2.17
CA TYR A 153 -6.96 -8.18 3.58
C TYR A 153 -5.68 -8.70 4.24
N ALA A 154 -4.80 -7.79 4.67
CA ALA A 154 -3.47 -8.14 5.17
C ALA A 154 -3.23 -7.60 6.58
N THR A 155 -2.73 -8.45 7.47
CA THR A 155 -2.27 -8.08 8.81
C THR A 155 -0.79 -8.34 8.95
N PHE A 156 -0.05 -7.33 9.40
CA PHE A 156 1.40 -7.34 9.56
C PHE A 156 1.77 -7.21 11.03
N ARG A 157 2.74 -8.01 11.46
CA ARG A 157 3.47 -7.79 12.71
C ARG A 157 4.72 -6.99 12.39
N LEU A 158 4.92 -5.89 13.09
CA LEU A 158 6.09 -5.03 12.93
C LEU A 158 6.98 -5.11 14.16
N LYS A 159 8.28 -4.91 13.93
CA LYS A 159 9.28 -4.77 14.98
C LYS A 159 8.88 -3.66 15.96
N GLY A 160 9.05 -3.92 17.25
CA GLY A 160 8.59 -3.02 18.31
C GLY A 160 7.15 -3.27 18.77
N GLY A 161 6.49 -4.32 18.27
CA GLY A 161 5.20 -4.80 18.78
C GLY A 161 3.97 -4.09 18.18
N VAL A 162 4.16 -3.29 17.13
CA VAL A 162 3.06 -2.65 16.40
C VAL A 162 2.39 -3.67 15.48
N ILE A 163 1.06 -3.67 15.45
CA ILE A 163 0.27 -4.42 14.46
C ILE A 163 -0.29 -3.44 13.44
N ALA A 164 -0.08 -3.73 12.16
CA ALA A 164 -0.68 -2.99 11.06
C ALA A 164 -1.71 -3.87 10.34
N HIS A 165 -2.89 -3.34 10.07
CA HIS A 165 -3.89 -4.01 9.23
C HIS A 165 -4.20 -3.12 8.04
N ILE A 166 -4.19 -3.69 6.83
CA ILE A 166 -4.48 -2.94 5.60
C ILE A 166 -5.52 -3.70 4.78
N ASN A 167 -6.66 -3.05 4.59
CA ASN A 167 -7.65 -3.41 3.59
C ASN A 167 -7.25 -2.77 2.25
N MET A 168 -7.28 -3.54 1.17
CA MET A 168 -7.00 -3.03 -0.17
C MET A 168 -7.98 -3.64 -1.17
N SER A 169 -8.66 -2.81 -1.95
CA SER A 169 -9.65 -3.30 -2.90
C SER A 169 -9.87 -2.36 -4.08
N TRP A 170 -9.98 -2.92 -5.28
CA TRP A 170 -10.48 -2.23 -6.47
C TRP A 170 -12.01 -2.32 -6.59
N VAL A 171 -12.68 -2.87 -5.58
CA VAL A 171 -14.11 -3.21 -5.53
C VAL A 171 -14.75 -2.63 -4.26
N THR A 172 -14.17 -1.55 -3.73
CA THR A 172 -14.69 -0.84 -2.55
C THR A 172 -15.14 0.58 -2.93
N ARG A 173 -16.27 1.03 -2.37
CA ARG A 173 -16.72 2.43 -2.53
C ARG A 173 -16.06 3.29 -1.45
N VAL A 174 -15.64 4.48 -1.83
CA VAL A 174 -14.90 5.38 -0.94
C VAL A 174 -15.87 6.09 0.01
N TYR A 175 -15.73 5.84 1.30
CA TYR A 175 -16.38 6.59 2.38
C TYR A 175 -15.37 6.90 3.48
N ARG A 176 -14.41 7.75 3.12
CA ARG A 176 -13.24 8.16 3.91
C ARG A 176 -12.60 9.37 3.23
N ASP A 177 -11.62 9.98 3.88
CA ASP A 177 -11.06 11.27 3.46
C ASP A 177 -10.42 11.28 2.06
N ASP A 178 -9.89 10.14 1.59
CA ASP A 178 -9.14 10.07 0.33
C ASP A 178 -9.12 8.66 -0.29
N LEU A 179 -8.36 8.41 -1.37
CA LEU A 179 -8.20 7.09 -2.03
C LEU A 179 -7.28 6.12 -1.28
N VAL A 180 -6.45 6.62 -0.36
CA VAL A 180 -5.81 5.82 0.68
C VAL A 180 -5.90 6.57 2.00
N THR A 181 -6.11 5.87 3.10
CA THR A 181 -6.06 6.47 4.44
C THR A 181 -5.28 5.60 5.40
N PHE A 182 -4.36 6.20 6.14
CA PHE A 182 -3.60 5.56 7.21
C PHE A 182 -3.94 6.21 8.55
N GLN A 183 -4.56 5.44 9.44
CA GLN A 183 -4.68 5.81 10.84
C GLN A 183 -3.55 5.20 11.65
N VAL A 184 -2.87 6.03 12.43
CA VAL A 184 -1.83 5.63 13.37
C VAL A 184 -2.29 6.00 14.78
N ASP A 185 -2.35 5.02 15.67
CA ASP A 185 -2.68 5.23 17.07
C ASP A 185 -1.44 5.05 17.93
N GLY A 186 -1.14 6.05 18.76
CA GLY A 186 -0.06 6.04 19.74
C GLY A 186 -0.56 6.29 21.15
N THR A 187 0.33 6.17 22.14
CA THR A 187 0.01 6.42 23.54
C THR A 187 -0.39 7.88 23.82
N HIS A 188 0.09 8.83 23.02
CA HIS A 188 -0.08 10.27 23.25
C HIS A 188 -0.90 11.00 22.18
N GLY A 189 -1.33 10.31 21.14
CA GLY A 189 -2.16 10.89 20.10
C GLY A 189 -2.38 9.93 18.95
N SER A 190 -3.35 10.27 18.12
CA SER A 190 -3.66 9.56 16.89
C SER A 190 -3.56 10.51 15.71
N ALA A 191 -3.28 9.96 14.53
CA ALA A 191 -3.30 10.70 13.28
C ALA A 191 -3.98 9.88 12.17
N VAL A 192 -4.66 10.56 11.26
CA VAL A 192 -5.26 9.96 10.05
C VAL A 192 -4.72 10.72 8.85
N ALA A 193 -4.00 10.05 7.94
CA ALA A 193 -3.40 10.66 6.77
C ALA A 193 -3.96 10.11 5.46
N GLY A 194 -4.28 11.00 4.53
CA GLY A 194 -4.64 10.71 3.14
C GLY A 194 -3.43 10.79 2.20
N LEU A 195 -3.66 11.07 0.91
CA LEU A 195 -2.56 11.35 -0.03
C LEU A 195 -1.86 12.67 0.33
N THR A 196 -2.64 13.71 0.66
CA THR A 196 -2.13 15.07 0.92
C THR A 196 -2.19 15.48 2.39
N ASP A 197 -3.30 15.17 3.06
CA ASP A 197 -3.61 15.73 4.37
C ASP A 197 -3.38 14.75 5.51
N CYS A 198 -3.27 15.31 6.73
CA CYS A 198 -3.08 14.54 7.94
C CYS A 198 -3.77 15.24 9.11
N MET A 199 -4.82 14.60 9.61
CA MET A 199 -5.56 15.03 10.79
C MET A 199 -4.89 14.45 12.03
N ILE A 200 -4.84 15.21 13.11
CA ILE A 200 -4.24 14.77 14.37
C ILE A 200 -5.19 15.00 15.53
N GLN A 201 -5.10 14.12 16.52
CA GLN A 201 -5.80 14.26 17.80
C GLN A 201 -4.81 13.96 18.92
N ALA A 202 -4.36 15.01 19.60
CA ALA A 202 -3.47 14.89 20.75
C ALA A 202 -4.23 14.34 21.97
N ARG A 203 -3.52 13.66 22.88
CA ARG A 203 -4.07 13.11 24.13
C ARG A 203 -4.87 14.13 24.95
N GLN A 204 -4.40 15.38 25.02
CA GLN A 204 -5.04 16.46 25.78
C GLN A 204 -6.34 16.94 25.12
N ALA A 205 -6.47 16.76 23.81
CA ALA A 205 -7.65 17.12 23.03
C ALA A 205 -8.62 15.94 22.82
N THR A 206 -8.32 14.75 23.36
CA THR A 206 -9.19 13.58 23.21
C THR A 206 -10.43 13.69 24.10
N PRO A 207 -11.64 13.78 23.52
CA PRO A 207 -12.86 13.85 24.30
C PRO A 207 -13.13 12.53 25.02
N ARG A 208 -13.87 12.59 26.13
CA ARG A 208 -14.34 11.39 26.83
C ARG A 208 -15.30 10.61 25.92
N PRO A 209 -15.00 9.37 25.52
CA PRO A 209 -15.96 8.56 24.78
C PRO A 209 -17.10 8.14 25.72
N ILE A 210 -18.34 8.18 25.22
CA ILE A 210 -19.53 7.63 25.89
C ILE A 210 -20.12 6.64 24.90
N TRP A 211 -20.03 5.35 25.21
CA TRP A 211 -20.68 4.32 24.42
C TRP A 211 -22.18 4.33 24.76
N ASN A 212 -22.98 4.94 23.89
CA ASN A 212 -24.43 4.89 23.97
C ASN A 212 -24.97 4.49 22.58
N PRO A 213 -25.40 3.23 22.38
CA PRO A 213 -25.89 2.76 21.09
C PRO A 213 -27.29 3.31 20.75
N ASP A 214 -28.04 3.83 21.74
CA ASP A 214 -29.41 4.30 21.55
C ASP A 214 -29.48 5.76 21.07
N GLU A 215 -28.37 6.50 21.18
CA GLU A 215 -28.28 7.91 20.77
C GLU A 215 -27.36 8.06 19.56
N LYS A 216 -27.92 8.60 18.47
CA LYS A 216 -27.11 9.00 17.32
C LYS A 216 -26.21 10.17 17.73
N ARG A 217 -24.91 9.92 17.77
CA ARG A 217 -23.91 10.99 17.87
C ARG A 217 -23.85 11.75 16.54
N ASN A 218 -24.06 13.06 16.60
CA ASN A 218 -23.76 13.93 15.47
C ASN A 218 -22.27 14.25 15.50
N HIS A 219 -21.58 14.08 14.37
CA HIS A 219 -20.18 14.44 14.20
C HIS A 219 -20.06 15.98 14.12
N ASN A 220 -20.10 16.66 15.27
CA ASN A 220 -19.75 18.07 15.40
C ASN A 220 -18.38 18.22 16.03
#